data_AF-A0A2D6YU08-F1
#
_entry.id   AF-A0A2D6YU08-F1
#
_cell.length_a   1.000
_cell.length_b   1.000
_cell.length_c   1.000
_cell.angle_alpha   90.00
_cell.angle_beta   90.00
_cell.angle_gamma   90.00
#
_symmetry.space_group_name_H-M   'P 1'
#
loop_
_entity.id
_entity.type
_entity.pdbx_description
1 polymer ?
#
loop_
_entity_poly.entity_id
_entity_poly.type
_entity_poly.pdbx_seq_one_letter_code
_entity_poly.pdbx_strand_id
1 'polypeptide(L)'
;MSRNEFQAAIDAIDAIPEAGLSKPGIRANANRYRKESERWLALWEAEAAARAVEDAAGTAPVVQLITSRGPVTIMLFEEQAPNTVANFIELSEQGFYNGTRFHRVEPNFVVQGGDPNSRPGTPGEPGTGGRGAQIPDESSRDDKRLHFAGAVAMAKAPNPNLPGASIPNTSSSQFYVVLEPRESLNKEYTVFGRVIDGMEVLQQIRRDDELTAVTTISRPDREYKATTLLPPGIPPAGTEIDLP
;
A
#
# COMPACT_ATOMS: atom_id res chain seq x y z
N MET A 1 -8.52 16.64 -0.31
CA MET A 1 -7.57 16.83 -1.43
C MET A 1 -6.49 15.75 -1.35
N SER A 2 -6.14 15.16 -2.49
CA SER A 2 -5.10 14.12 -2.61
C SER A 2 -3.73 14.79 -2.60
N ARG A 3 -2.81 14.41 -1.70
CA ARG A 3 -1.57 15.17 -1.41
C ARG A 3 -0.40 14.93 -2.37
N ASN A 4 -0.67 14.71 -3.66
CA ASN A 4 0.35 14.66 -4.71
C ASN A 4 0.55 16.04 -5.38
N GLU A 5 0.44 17.11 -4.59
CA GLU A 5 0.38 18.51 -5.05
C GLU A 5 1.78 19.15 -5.17
N PHE A 6 2.70 18.45 -5.83
CA PHE A 6 4.11 18.86 -5.89
C PHE A 6 4.32 20.20 -6.62
N GLN A 7 3.56 20.47 -7.68
CA GLN A 7 3.60 21.75 -8.37
C GLN A 7 3.13 22.90 -7.45
N ALA A 8 2.04 22.70 -6.71
CA ALA A 8 1.55 23.73 -5.78
C ALA A 8 2.57 24.00 -4.66
N ALA A 9 3.32 22.98 -4.22
CA ALA A 9 4.42 23.16 -3.28
C ALA A 9 5.56 24.01 -3.87
N ILE A 10 5.92 23.79 -5.14
CA ILE A 10 6.89 24.63 -5.86
C ILE A 10 6.39 26.06 -5.96
N ASP A 11 5.14 26.25 -6.41
CA ASP A 11 4.53 27.57 -6.56
C ASP A 11 4.48 28.33 -5.23
N ALA A 12 4.17 27.64 -4.13
CA ALA A 12 4.18 28.21 -2.79
C ALA A 12 5.58 28.63 -2.32
N ILE A 13 6.62 27.88 -2.69
CA ILE A 13 8.01 28.24 -2.40
C ILE A 13 8.46 29.43 -3.25
N ASP A 14 8.11 29.43 -4.54
CA ASP A 14 8.46 30.50 -5.48
C ASP A 14 7.74 31.81 -5.15
N ALA A 15 6.62 31.75 -4.44
CA ALA A 15 5.90 32.91 -3.92
C ALA A 15 6.52 33.56 -2.66
N ILE A 16 7.56 32.96 -2.05
CA ILE A 16 8.20 33.54 -0.85
C ILE A 16 8.92 34.85 -1.24
N PRO A 17 8.59 35.99 -0.62
CA PRO A 17 9.24 37.26 -0.93
C PRO A 17 10.74 37.22 -0.65
N GLU A 18 11.56 37.92 -1.46
CA GLU A 18 13.02 37.98 -1.30
C GLU A 18 13.44 38.45 0.11
N ALA A 19 12.66 39.36 0.71
CA ALA A 19 12.87 39.78 2.09
C ALA A 19 12.76 38.61 3.10
N GLY A 20 11.90 37.63 2.85
CA GLY A 20 11.76 36.41 3.65
C GLY A 20 12.91 35.41 3.44
N LEU A 21 13.51 35.41 2.25
CA LEU A 21 14.68 34.58 1.90
C LEU A 21 16.03 35.20 2.32
N SER A 22 16.01 36.41 2.88
CA SER A 22 17.22 37.12 3.34
C SER A 22 17.98 36.39 4.45
N LYS A 23 17.31 35.52 5.24
CA LYS A 23 17.95 34.68 6.25
C LYS A 23 18.55 33.43 5.58
N PRO A 24 19.88 33.17 5.71
CA PRO A 24 20.53 32.06 5.01
C PRO A 24 19.89 30.69 5.24
N GLY A 25 19.45 30.39 6.46
CA GLY A 25 18.76 29.13 6.78
C GLY A 25 17.40 28.98 6.09
N ILE A 26 16.66 30.07 5.91
CA ILE A 26 15.36 30.04 5.22
C ILE A 26 15.57 29.78 3.74
N ARG A 27 16.51 30.50 3.09
CA ARG A 27 16.85 30.28 1.68
C ARG A 27 17.35 28.88 1.40
N ALA A 28 18.24 28.36 2.25
CA ALA A 28 18.75 26.99 2.11
C ALA A 28 17.63 25.95 2.21
N ASN A 29 16.70 26.11 3.17
CA ASN A 29 15.56 25.23 3.31
C ASN A 29 14.59 25.33 2.12
N ALA A 30 14.26 26.55 1.67
CA ALA A 30 13.40 26.78 0.51
C ALA A 30 13.96 26.10 -0.74
N ASN A 31 15.25 26.29 -1.03
CA ASN A 31 15.92 25.65 -2.15
C ASN A 31 15.90 24.11 -2.05
N ARG A 32 16.11 23.56 -0.84
CA ARG A 32 16.04 22.11 -0.62
C ARG A 32 14.65 21.56 -0.90
N TYR A 33 13.61 22.17 -0.32
CA TYR A 33 12.22 21.74 -0.51
C TYR A 33 11.76 21.90 -1.95
N ARG A 34 12.21 22.96 -2.64
CA ARG A 34 11.93 23.17 -4.06
C ARG A 34 12.50 22.03 -4.90
N LYS A 35 13.80 21.74 -4.74
CA LYS A 35 14.48 20.65 -5.47
C LYS A 35 13.86 19.29 -5.19
N GLU A 36 13.47 19.04 -3.94
CA GLU A 36 12.76 17.81 -3.58
C GLU A 36 11.38 17.73 -4.23
N SER A 37 10.63 18.83 -4.26
CA SER A 37 9.31 18.90 -4.91
C SER A 37 9.40 18.73 -6.41
N GLU A 38 10.42 19.29 -7.08
CA GLU A 38 10.69 19.07 -8.51
C GLU A 38 10.96 17.60 -8.83
N ARG A 39 11.77 16.92 -7.99
CA ARG A 39 12.04 15.49 -8.14
C ARG A 39 10.74 14.68 -8.02
N TRP A 40 9.92 14.97 -7.02
CA TRP A 40 8.65 14.29 -6.83
C TRP A 40 7.63 14.59 -7.93
N LEU A 41 7.60 15.82 -8.44
CA LEU A 41 6.76 16.21 -9.56
C LEU A 41 7.09 15.37 -10.80
N ALA A 42 8.37 15.24 -11.16
CA ALA A 42 8.78 14.42 -12.30
C ALA A 42 8.37 12.94 -12.15
N LEU A 43 8.51 12.38 -10.94
CA LEU A 43 8.06 11.01 -10.66
C LEU A 43 6.54 10.88 -10.74
N TRP A 44 5.81 11.89 -10.26
CA TRP A 44 4.35 11.91 -10.29
C TRP A 44 3.80 12.07 -11.70
N GLU A 45 4.40 12.89 -12.53
CA GLU A 45 4.01 13.05 -13.94
C GLU A 45 4.18 11.73 -14.70
N ALA A 46 5.27 10.99 -14.45
CA ALA A 46 5.46 9.66 -15.03
C ALA A 46 4.40 8.66 -14.54
N GLU A 47 4.11 8.64 -13.23
CA GLU A 47 3.05 7.81 -12.65
C GLU A 47 1.66 8.18 -13.21
N ALA A 48 1.34 9.47 -13.31
CA ALA A 48 0.07 9.97 -13.83
C ALA A 48 -0.12 9.61 -15.30
N ALA A 49 0.94 9.72 -16.11
CA ALA A 49 0.91 9.30 -17.51
C ALA A 49 0.66 7.79 -17.64
N ALA A 50 1.34 6.97 -16.84
CA ALA A 50 1.12 5.53 -16.83
C ALA A 50 -0.30 5.15 -16.39
N ARG A 51 -0.83 5.80 -15.34
CA ARG A 51 -2.22 5.60 -14.89
C ARG A 51 -3.24 5.97 -15.97
N ALA A 52 -3.00 7.06 -16.70
CA ALA A 52 -3.89 7.47 -17.78
C ALA A 52 -3.96 6.42 -18.91
N VAL A 53 -2.84 5.76 -19.21
CA VAL A 53 -2.81 4.64 -20.18
C VAL A 53 -3.60 3.44 -19.65
N GLU A 54 -3.42 3.07 -18.38
CA GLU A 54 -4.15 1.97 -17.74
C GLU A 54 -5.66 2.24 -17.67
N ASP A 55 -6.04 3.47 -17.30
CA ASP A 55 -7.45 3.92 -17.26
C ASP A 55 -8.08 3.84 -18.65
N ALA A 56 -7.36 4.25 -19.69
CA ALA A 56 -7.82 4.17 -21.08
C ALA A 56 -7.91 2.73 -21.59
N ALA A 57 -7.03 1.83 -21.12
CA ALA A 57 -7.08 0.42 -21.46
C ALA A 57 -8.29 -0.28 -20.82
N GLY A 58 -8.65 0.08 -19.58
CA GLY A 58 -9.82 -0.44 -18.89
C GLY A 58 -9.76 -1.94 -18.56
N THR A 59 -8.56 -2.53 -18.57
CA THR A 59 -8.33 -3.97 -18.36
C THR A 59 -7.92 -4.32 -16.94
N ALA A 60 -7.48 -3.33 -16.16
CA ALA A 60 -7.02 -3.55 -14.79
C ALA A 60 -8.17 -4.00 -13.88
N PRO A 61 -7.92 -4.92 -12.92
CA PRO A 61 -8.91 -5.26 -11.91
C PRO A 61 -9.28 -4.05 -11.05
N VAL A 62 -10.58 -3.87 -10.81
CA VAL A 62 -11.14 -2.84 -9.94
C VAL A 62 -11.97 -3.52 -8.85
N VAL A 63 -11.71 -3.13 -7.61
CA VAL A 63 -12.42 -3.63 -6.43
C VAL A 63 -12.86 -2.47 -5.56
N GLN A 64 -13.91 -2.66 -4.79
CA GLN A 64 -14.44 -1.66 -3.87
C GLN A 64 -14.35 -2.19 -2.44
N LEU A 65 -13.70 -1.40 -1.58
CA LEU A 65 -13.66 -1.62 -0.14
C LEU A 65 -14.92 -0.99 0.45
N ILE A 66 -15.83 -1.80 0.98
CA ILE A 66 -17.02 -1.34 1.68
C ILE A 66 -16.65 -1.14 3.14
N THR A 67 -16.51 0.12 3.56
CA THR A 67 -16.17 0.45 4.94
C THR A 67 -17.36 1.01 5.69
N SER A 68 -17.32 0.97 7.02
CA SER A 68 -18.29 1.64 7.90
C SER A 68 -18.36 3.18 7.73
N ARG A 69 -17.42 3.78 6.99
CA ARG A 69 -17.37 5.22 6.67
C ARG A 69 -17.81 5.54 5.24
N GLY A 70 -18.07 4.52 4.42
CA GLY A 70 -18.39 4.66 3.00
C GLY A 70 -17.50 3.78 2.11
N PRO A 71 -17.81 3.72 0.80
CA PRO A 71 -17.03 2.95 -0.15
C PRO A 71 -15.70 3.63 -0.50
N VAL A 72 -14.67 2.83 -0.79
CA VAL A 72 -13.42 3.28 -1.40
C VAL A 72 -13.14 2.37 -2.59
N THR A 73 -13.00 2.93 -3.78
CA THR A 73 -12.73 2.14 -4.99
C THR A 73 -11.24 2.16 -5.30
N ILE A 74 -10.67 0.98 -5.54
CA ILE A 74 -9.25 0.83 -5.86
C ILE A 74 -9.09 0.07 -7.19
N MET A 75 -8.14 0.53 -7.99
CA MET A 75 -7.64 -0.17 -9.18
C MET A 75 -6.36 -0.90 -8.82
N LEU A 76 -6.18 -2.13 -9.31
CA LEU A 76 -5.06 -3.00 -8.99
C LEU A 76 -4.02 -3.05 -10.12
N PHE A 77 -2.75 -3.04 -9.75
CA PHE A 77 -1.59 -3.01 -10.63
C PHE A 77 -1.12 -4.43 -10.97
N GLU A 78 -1.96 -5.16 -11.71
CA GLU A 78 -1.74 -6.58 -11.95
C GLU A 78 -0.46 -6.90 -12.73
N GLU A 79 0.00 -5.99 -13.59
CA GLU A 79 1.25 -6.18 -14.34
C GLU A 79 2.50 -6.01 -13.45
N GLN A 80 2.47 -5.05 -12.53
CA GLN A 80 3.60 -4.70 -11.67
C GLN A 80 3.68 -5.56 -10.39
N ALA A 81 2.55 -6.09 -9.92
CA ALA A 81 2.48 -6.93 -8.72
C ALA A 81 1.51 -8.11 -8.90
N PRO A 82 1.69 -8.96 -9.92
CA PRO A 82 0.74 -10.02 -10.29
C PRO A 82 0.42 -10.95 -9.13
N ASN A 83 1.42 -11.37 -8.34
CA ASN A 83 1.18 -12.31 -7.26
C ASN A 83 0.46 -11.66 -6.08
N THR A 84 0.80 -10.40 -5.76
CA THR A 84 0.15 -9.63 -4.70
C THR A 84 -1.31 -9.30 -5.07
N VAL A 85 -1.58 -8.97 -6.34
CA VAL A 85 -2.94 -8.77 -6.86
C VAL A 85 -3.74 -10.08 -6.82
N ALA A 86 -3.14 -11.20 -7.24
CA ALA A 86 -3.75 -12.52 -7.12
C ALA A 86 -4.12 -12.86 -5.67
N ASN A 87 -3.21 -12.61 -4.73
CA ASN A 87 -3.46 -12.79 -3.30
C ASN A 87 -4.63 -11.94 -2.81
N PHE A 88 -4.67 -10.65 -3.15
CA PHE A 88 -5.72 -9.76 -2.68
C PHE A 88 -7.09 -10.13 -3.23
N ILE A 89 -7.19 -10.44 -4.53
CA ILE A 89 -8.44 -10.85 -5.17
C ILE A 89 -8.91 -12.20 -4.63
N GLU A 90 -8.02 -13.20 -4.55
CA GLU A 90 -8.32 -14.52 -3.99
C GLU A 90 -8.94 -14.41 -2.59
N LEU A 91 -8.30 -13.64 -1.70
CA LEU A 91 -8.80 -13.40 -0.34
C LEU A 91 -10.13 -12.63 -0.33
N SER A 92 -10.29 -11.64 -1.20
CA SER A 92 -11.53 -10.86 -1.30
C SER A 92 -12.71 -11.74 -1.72
N GLU A 93 -12.53 -12.59 -2.72
CA GLU A 93 -13.57 -13.50 -3.23
C GLU A 93 -13.95 -14.58 -2.21
N GLN A 94 -13.02 -14.97 -1.33
CA GLN A 94 -13.29 -15.86 -0.20
C GLN A 94 -14.00 -15.15 0.98
N GLY A 95 -14.24 -13.84 0.89
CA GLY A 95 -14.78 -13.04 1.99
C GLY A 95 -13.80 -12.88 3.16
N PHE A 96 -12.51 -13.14 2.94
CA PHE A 96 -11.48 -13.11 3.99
C PHE A 96 -11.35 -11.73 4.64
N TYR A 97 -11.70 -10.64 3.95
CA TYR A 97 -11.61 -9.30 4.50
C TYR A 97 -12.84 -8.86 5.29
N ASN A 98 -13.95 -9.59 5.17
CA ASN A 98 -15.23 -9.21 5.76
C ASN A 98 -15.14 -9.16 7.29
N GLY A 99 -15.56 -8.03 7.85
CA GLY A 99 -15.55 -7.76 9.30
C GLY A 99 -14.18 -7.47 9.89
N THR A 100 -13.10 -7.47 9.10
CA THR A 100 -11.79 -6.99 9.58
C THR A 100 -11.85 -5.48 9.83
N ARG A 101 -10.94 -4.95 10.63
CA ARG A 101 -10.91 -3.53 11.00
C ARG A 101 -9.62 -2.86 10.54
N PHE A 102 -9.70 -1.54 10.42
CA PHE A 102 -8.53 -0.67 10.30
C PHE A 102 -7.87 -0.52 11.68
N HIS A 103 -6.98 -1.46 12.01
CA HIS A 103 -6.36 -1.56 13.33
C HIS A 103 -5.23 -0.54 13.55
N ARG A 104 -4.66 0.00 12.47
CA ARG A 104 -3.63 1.04 12.51
C ARG A 104 -3.99 2.18 11.57
N VAL A 105 -4.23 3.35 12.16
CA VAL A 105 -4.57 4.59 11.46
C VAL A 105 -3.64 5.67 11.95
N GLU A 106 -2.75 6.13 11.08
CA GLU A 106 -1.82 7.21 11.38
C GLU A 106 -2.11 8.39 10.48
N PRO A 107 -2.72 9.47 11.03
CA PRO A 107 -3.00 10.68 10.26
C PRO A 107 -1.72 11.17 9.58
N ASN A 108 -1.81 11.43 8.28
CA ASN A 108 -0.69 11.84 7.41
C ASN A 108 0.28 10.72 7.00
N PHE A 109 0.08 9.47 7.41
CA PHE A 109 0.93 8.37 6.96
C PHE A 109 0.14 7.30 6.21
N VAL A 110 -0.56 6.41 6.94
CA VAL A 110 -1.25 5.27 6.34
C VAL A 110 -2.52 4.90 7.10
N VAL A 111 -3.45 4.27 6.38
CA VAL A 111 -4.59 3.55 6.93
C VAL A 111 -4.38 2.07 6.63
N GLN A 112 -4.19 1.24 7.66
CA GLN A 112 -3.83 -0.17 7.54
C GLN A 112 -4.94 -1.07 8.09
N GLY A 113 -5.30 -2.09 7.31
CA GLY A 113 -6.37 -3.05 7.60
C GLY A 113 -6.08 -4.44 7.03
N GLY A 114 -7.10 -5.29 7.01
CA GLY A 114 -7.00 -6.65 6.46
C GLY A 114 -6.32 -7.68 7.37
N ASP A 115 -6.26 -7.40 8.67
CA ASP A 115 -5.83 -8.38 9.67
C ASP A 115 -7.04 -9.19 10.18
N PRO A 116 -7.07 -10.53 10.04
CA PRO A 116 -8.13 -11.34 10.62
C PRO A 116 -8.26 -11.25 12.14
N ASN A 117 -7.19 -10.97 12.88
CA ASN A 117 -7.19 -10.83 14.34
C ASN A 117 -7.84 -9.53 14.82
N SER A 118 -8.09 -8.58 13.90
CA SER A 118 -8.78 -7.34 14.21
C SER A 118 -10.30 -7.48 14.29
N ARG A 119 -10.86 -8.66 13.98
CA ARG A 119 -12.29 -8.89 14.08
C ARG A 119 -12.75 -8.90 15.54
N PRO A 120 -13.98 -8.45 15.83
CA PRO A 120 -14.54 -8.65 17.16
C PRO A 120 -14.58 -10.13 17.53
N GLY A 121 -14.03 -10.47 18.69
CA GLY A 121 -14.07 -11.81 19.26
C GLY A 121 -13.02 -12.80 18.73
N THR A 122 -12.12 -12.39 17.83
CA THR A 122 -11.01 -13.26 17.41
C THR A 122 -9.90 -13.31 18.45
N PRO A 123 -9.32 -14.50 18.73
CA PRO A 123 -8.12 -14.60 19.54
C PRO A 123 -6.92 -14.04 18.76
N GLY A 124 -6.09 -13.21 19.40
CA GLY A 124 -4.88 -12.63 18.81
C GLY A 124 -4.88 -11.10 18.81
N GLU A 125 -3.69 -10.52 18.72
CA GLU A 125 -3.52 -9.07 18.75
C GLU A 125 -3.69 -8.47 17.34
N PRO A 126 -4.48 -7.40 17.16
CA PRO A 126 -4.53 -6.67 15.91
C PRO A 126 -3.14 -6.18 15.46
N GLY A 127 -2.83 -6.36 14.19
CA GLY A 127 -1.52 -6.21 13.57
C GLY A 127 -0.71 -7.51 13.42
N THR A 128 -1.15 -8.64 14.00
CA THR A 128 -0.33 -9.89 14.03
C THR A 128 -0.86 -11.04 13.18
N GLY A 129 -2.09 -10.95 12.66
CA GLY A 129 -2.69 -12.03 11.87
C GLY A 129 -2.36 -11.96 10.38
N GLY A 130 -2.74 -13.01 9.66
CA GLY A 130 -2.50 -13.18 8.23
C GLY A 130 -3.33 -14.33 7.65
N ARG A 131 -3.16 -14.63 6.35
CA ARG A 131 -3.87 -15.72 5.65
C ARG A 131 -3.39 -17.14 6.00
N GLY A 132 -2.55 -17.28 7.02
CA GLY A 132 -1.89 -18.55 7.37
C GLY A 132 -0.71 -18.93 6.45
N ALA A 133 -0.42 -18.13 5.43
CA ALA A 133 0.74 -18.27 4.55
C ALA A 133 1.29 -16.90 4.16
N GLN A 134 2.51 -16.89 3.63
CA GLN A 134 3.19 -15.68 3.16
C GLN A 134 3.30 -15.67 1.63
N ILE A 135 3.52 -14.51 1.03
CA ILE A 135 3.75 -14.36 -0.41
C ILE A 135 5.13 -13.75 -0.68
N PRO A 136 5.78 -14.10 -1.81
CA PRO A 136 7.01 -13.43 -2.25
C PRO A 136 6.84 -11.91 -2.41
N ASP A 137 7.88 -11.16 -2.12
CA ASP A 137 7.92 -9.71 -2.37
C ASP A 137 8.07 -9.41 -3.87
N GLU A 138 7.43 -8.34 -4.33
CA GLU A 138 7.53 -7.81 -5.70
C GLU A 138 8.06 -6.35 -5.70
N SER A 139 8.48 -5.84 -4.53
CA SER A 139 8.97 -4.48 -4.31
C SER A 139 10.36 -4.20 -4.90
N SER A 140 11.02 -5.22 -5.45
CA SER A 140 12.33 -5.14 -6.11
C SER A 140 12.27 -5.09 -7.64
N ARG A 141 11.08 -5.24 -8.23
CA ARG A 141 10.92 -5.20 -9.69
C ARG A 141 11.27 -3.82 -10.26
N ASP A 142 11.76 -3.81 -11.50
CA ASP A 142 12.15 -2.59 -12.21
C ASP A 142 10.94 -1.71 -12.56
N ASP A 143 9.78 -2.33 -12.82
CA ASP A 143 8.52 -1.68 -13.18
C ASP A 143 7.62 -1.38 -11.97
N LYS A 144 8.12 -1.52 -10.74
CA LYS A 144 7.31 -1.33 -9.53
C LYS A 144 6.70 0.06 -9.42
N ARG A 145 5.56 0.13 -8.74
CA ARG A 145 4.87 1.38 -8.41
C ARG A 145 5.40 1.99 -7.11
N LEU A 146 5.32 3.32 -7.00
CA LEU A 146 5.81 4.09 -5.85
C LEU A 146 4.67 4.49 -4.90
N HIS A 147 5.03 4.77 -3.65
CA HIS A 147 4.09 5.13 -2.58
C HIS A 147 3.69 6.61 -2.67
N PHE A 148 2.96 6.98 -3.71
CA PHE A 148 2.23 8.24 -3.78
C PHE A 148 1.01 8.24 -2.86
N ALA A 149 0.41 9.40 -2.59
CA ALA A 149 -0.87 9.44 -1.90
C ALA A 149 -1.92 8.64 -2.70
N GLY A 150 -2.68 7.81 -2.00
CA GLY A 150 -3.64 6.86 -2.56
C GLY A 150 -3.04 5.54 -3.04
N ALA A 151 -1.73 5.32 -2.97
CA ALA A 151 -1.14 4.02 -3.27
C ALA A 151 -1.58 2.97 -2.22
N VAL A 152 -1.87 1.76 -2.69
CA VAL A 152 -2.23 0.60 -1.87
C VAL A 152 -1.09 -0.39 -1.90
N ALA A 153 -0.59 -0.76 -0.73
CA ALA A 153 0.56 -1.65 -0.59
C ALA A 153 0.31 -2.75 0.45
N MET A 154 1.00 -3.88 0.27
CA MET A 154 0.89 -5.02 1.17
C MET A 154 1.82 -4.80 2.37
N ALA A 155 1.32 -5.03 3.59
CA ALA A 155 2.09 -4.93 4.81
C ALA A 155 2.95 -6.18 5.02
N LYS A 156 4.08 -6.01 5.71
CA LYS A 156 5.06 -7.06 6.03
C LYS A 156 5.32 -7.09 7.52
N ALA A 157 5.84 -8.21 8.01
CA ALA A 157 6.27 -8.32 9.39
C ALA A 157 7.44 -7.34 9.66
N PRO A 158 7.40 -6.58 10.76
CA PRO A 158 8.49 -5.69 11.12
C PRO A 158 9.77 -6.49 11.44
N ASN A 159 10.94 -5.94 11.11
CA ASN A 159 12.21 -6.55 11.45
C ASN A 159 12.60 -6.20 12.91
N PRO A 160 12.66 -7.17 13.84
CA PRO A 160 12.98 -6.88 15.25
C PRO A 160 14.42 -6.41 15.45
N ASN A 161 15.31 -6.68 14.49
CA ASN A 161 16.74 -6.38 14.57
C ASN A 161 17.12 -5.09 13.82
N LEU A 162 16.20 -4.52 13.03
CA LEU A 162 16.47 -3.32 12.24
C LEU A 162 15.25 -2.40 12.24
N PRO A 163 15.22 -1.39 13.15
CA PRO A 163 14.11 -0.45 13.23
C PRO A 163 13.85 0.24 11.88
N GLY A 164 12.58 0.23 11.45
CA GLY A 164 12.17 0.82 10.18
C GLY A 164 12.30 -0.10 8.95
N ALA A 165 12.86 -1.30 9.10
CA ALA A 165 12.85 -2.33 8.06
C ALA A 165 11.79 -3.40 8.34
N SER A 166 11.43 -4.15 7.31
CA SER A 166 10.56 -5.32 7.39
C SER A 166 11.34 -6.59 7.04
N ILE A 167 10.76 -7.74 7.36
CA ILE A 167 11.34 -9.04 7.00
C ILE A 167 10.90 -9.35 5.55
N PRO A 168 11.83 -9.62 4.62
CA PRO A 168 11.48 -10.00 3.26
C PRO A 168 10.51 -11.18 3.22
N ASN A 169 9.63 -11.20 2.22
CA ASN A 169 8.74 -12.32 1.95
C ASN A 169 7.79 -12.69 3.11
N THR A 170 7.37 -11.70 3.89
CA THR A 170 6.42 -11.90 5.01
C THR A 170 5.06 -11.23 4.79
N SER A 171 4.85 -10.68 3.59
CA SER A 171 3.54 -10.21 3.14
C SER A 171 2.53 -11.35 3.23
N SER A 172 1.31 -11.05 3.69
CA SER A 172 0.27 -12.07 3.89
C SER A 172 -1.10 -11.52 3.46
N SER A 173 -1.92 -10.99 4.38
CA SER A 173 -3.24 -10.44 4.06
C SER A 173 -3.39 -8.95 4.34
N GLN A 174 -2.61 -8.41 5.27
CA GLN A 174 -2.73 -7.03 5.71
C GLN A 174 -2.26 -6.07 4.63
N PHE A 175 -3.03 -5.02 4.37
CA PHE A 175 -2.71 -3.98 3.40
C PHE A 175 -2.84 -2.61 4.03
N TYR A 176 -2.27 -1.60 3.39
CA TYR A 176 -2.44 -0.22 3.80
C TYR A 176 -2.59 0.70 2.60
N VAL A 177 -3.30 1.80 2.82
CA VAL A 177 -3.39 2.92 1.89
C VAL A 177 -2.55 4.08 2.40
N VAL A 178 -1.71 4.62 1.53
CA VAL A 178 -0.82 5.73 1.81
C VAL A 178 -1.59 7.06 1.72
N LEU A 179 -1.54 7.88 2.77
CA LEU A 179 -2.24 9.18 2.82
C LEU A 179 -1.40 10.36 2.29
N GLU A 180 -0.07 10.20 2.26
CA GLU A 180 0.92 11.17 1.77
C GLU A 180 2.07 10.44 1.08
N PRO A 181 2.78 11.03 0.10
CA PRO A 181 3.93 10.41 -0.54
C PRO A 181 5.01 9.93 0.47
N ARG A 182 5.53 8.70 0.31
CA ARG A 182 6.51 8.09 1.25
C ARG A 182 7.64 7.35 0.53
N GLU A 183 8.74 8.06 0.25
CA GLU A 183 9.92 7.47 -0.40
C GLU A 183 10.53 6.31 0.42
N SER A 184 10.50 6.41 1.75
CA SER A 184 11.07 5.39 2.64
C SER A 184 10.43 4.00 2.48
N LEU A 185 9.22 3.92 1.91
CA LEU A 185 8.51 2.65 1.70
C LEU A 185 8.81 2.02 0.33
N ASN A 186 9.31 2.79 -0.65
CA ASN A 186 9.42 2.39 -2.06
C ASN A 186 10.31 1.17 -2.34
N LYS A 187 11.22 0.81 -1.43
CA LYS A 187 12.10 -0.36 -1.58
C LYS A 187 11.68 -1.54 -0.72
N GLU A 188 10.70 -1.35 0.15
CA GLU A 188 10.43 -2.26 1.25
C GLU A 188 9.13 -3.04 1.04
N TYR A 189 8.10 -2.36 0.51
CA TYR A 189 6.74 -2.89 0.40
C TYR A 189 6.27 -2.90 -1.06
N THR A 190 5.48 -3.92 -1.41
CA THR A 190 4.89 -4.04 -2.74
C THR A 190 3.65 -3.16 -2.85
N VAL A 191 3.72 -2.12 -3.67
CA VAL A 191 2.54 -1.37 -4.12
C VAL A 191 1.81 -2.20 -5.18
N PHE A 192 0.56 -2.54 -4.92
CA PHE A 192 -0.23 -3.42 -5.80
C PHE A 192 -1.54 -2.79 -6.28
N GLY A 193 -1.83 -1.55 -5.89
CA GLY A 193 -2.98 -0.82 -6.40
C GLY A 193 -2.96 0.66 -6.05
N ARG A 194 -4.03 1.35 -6.44
CA ARG A 194 -4.28 2.76 -6.12
C ARG A 194 -5.76 3.01 -5.86
N VAL A 195 -6.04 3.99 -5.02
CA VAL A 195 -7.38 4.58 -4.88
C VAL A 195 -7.72 5.35 -6.15
N ILE A 196 -8.91 5.10 -6.68
CA ILE A 196 -9.50 5.84 -7.80
C ILE A 196 -10.73 6.63 -7.40
N ASP A 197 -11.34 6.29 -6.26
CA ASP A 197 -12.47 7.02 -5.66
C ASP A 197 -12.54 6.78 -4.14
N GLY A 198 -13.03 7.76 -3.38
CA GLY A 198 -13.19 7.66 -1.91
C GLY A 198 -11.95 8.00 -1.08
N MET A 199 -11.06 8.88 -1.57
CA MET A 199 -9.89 9.31 -0.78
C MET A 199 -10.30 10.10 0.48
N GLU A 200 -11.38 10.87 0.41
CA GLU A 200 -11.99 11.59 1.52
C GLU A 200 -12.63 10.65 2.56
N VAL A 201 -13.05 9.45 2.16
CA VAL A 201 -13.52 8.42 3.09
C VAL A 201 -12.33 7.90 3.91
N LEU A 202 -11.20 7.60 3.26
CA LEU A 202 -9.97 7.17 3.95
C LEU A 202 -9.48 8.19 4.97
N GLN A 203 -9.64 9.49 4.70
CA GLN A 203 -9.28 10.57 5.63
C GLN A 203 -10.19 10.64 6.87
N GLN A 204 -11.36 10.01 6.81
CA GLN A 204 -12.32 9.96 7.91
C GLN A 204 -12.26 8.65 8.70
N ILE A 205 -11.58 7.63 8.16
CA ILE A 205 -11.37 6.36 8.87
C ILE A 205 -10.63 6.61 10.17
N ARG A 206 -11.12 5.93 11.22
CA ARG A 206 -10.56 5.90 12.56
C ARG A 206 -10.16 4.47 12.88
N ARG A 207 -9.31 4.34 13.90
CA ARG A 207 -8.97 3.03 14.46
C ARG A 207 -10.26 2.28 14.82
N ASP A 208 -10.28 0.99 14.49
CA ASP A 208 -11.40 0.06 14.72
C ASP A 208 -12.64 0.27 13.83
N ASP A 209 -12.63 1.22 12.90
CA ASP A 209 -13.63 1.25 11.83
C ASP A 209 -13.54 -0.05 11.00
N GLU A 210 -14.69 -0.52 10.55
CA GLU A 210 -14.82 -1.83 9.91
C GLU A 210 -14.65 -1.77 8.39
N LEU A 211 -13.96 -2.77 7.84
CA LEU A 211 -14.03 -3.20 6.45
C LEU A 211 -15.08 -4.31 6.36
N THR A 212 -16.29 -3.92 6.01
CA THR A 212 -17.47 -4.80 5.99
C THR A 212 -17.35 -5.83 4.86
N ALA A 213 -16.89 -5.40 3.68
CA ALA A 213 -16.67 -6.29 2.54
C ALA A 213 -15.63 -5.74 1.56
N VAL A 214 -15.09 -6.61 0.72
CA VAL A 214 -14.38 -6.23 -0.50
C VAL A 214 -15.11 -6.86 -1.68
N THR A 215 -15.57 -6.04 -2.62
CA THR A 215 -16.36 -6.50 -3.75
C THR A 215 -15.64 -6.21 -5.06
N THR A 216 -15.57 -7.20 -5.95
CA THR A 216 -15.04 -7.02 -7.30
C THR A 216 -16.03 -6.21 -8.14
N ILE A 217 -15.54 -5.12 -8.77
CA ILE A 217 -16.30 -4.29 -9.71
C ILE A 217 -16.07 -4.79 -11.13
N SER A 218 -14.80 -4.99 -11.50
CA SER A 218 -14.39 -5.57 -12.78
C SER A 218 -13.05 -6.28 -12.62
N ARG A 219 -12.82 -7.34 -13.38
CA ARG A 219 -11.51 -7.95 -13.55
C ARG A 219 -11.51 -8.83 -14.80
N PRO A 220 -10.34 -9.11 -15.39
CA PRO A 220 -10.20 -10.16 -16.39
C PRO A 220 -10.80 -11.50 -15.91
N ASP A 221 -11.46 -12.21 -16.84
CA ASP A 221 -12.01 -13.55 -16.59
C ASP A 221 -10.89 -14.59 -16.61
N ARG A 222 -10.21 -14.71 -15.46
CA ARG A 222 -9.18 -15.72 -15.19
C ARG A 222 -9.17 -16.09 -13.72
N GLU A 223 -8.49 -17.18 -13.40
CA GLU A 223 -8.25 -17.56 -12.01
C GLU A 223 -7.22 -16.63 -11.36
N TYR A 224 -7.54 -16.15 -10.15
CA TYR A 224 -6.63 -15.41 -9.29
C TYR A 224 -6.27 -16.30 -8.11
N LYS A 225 -5.04 -16.79 -8.10
CA LYS A 225 -4.52 -17.67 -7.06
C LYS A 225 -3.08 -17.30 -6.74
N ALA A 226 -2.81 -16.97 -5.49
CA ALA A 226 -1.47 -16.58 -5.08
C ALA A 226 -0.52 -17.78 -5.03
N THR A 227 0.71 -17.56 -5.47
CA THR A 227 1.84 -18.37 -5.05
C THR A 227 2.18 -18.01 -3.62
N THR A 228 2.06 -18.98 -2.73
CA THR A 228 2.41 -18.84 -1.30
C THR A 228 3.74 -19.52 -1.00
N LEU A 229 4.47 -18.95 -0.05
CA LEU A 229 5.63 -19.58 0.55
C LEU A 229 5.18 -20.54 1.64
N LEU A 230 5.83 -21.70 1.70
CA LEU A 230 5.61 -22.66 2.78
C LEU A 230 5.86 -21.98 4.13
N PRO A 231 5.08 -22.34 5.18
CA PRO A 231 5.35 -21.83 6.52
C PRO A 231 6.81 -22.18 6.91
N PRO A 232 7.52 -21.28 7.60
CA PRO A 232 8.84 -21.61 8.13
C PRO A 232 8.73 -22.85 9.05
N GLY A 233 9.32 -23.98 8.66
CA GLY A 233 9.60 -25.08 9.58
C GLY A 233 8.90 -26.43 9.38
N ILE A 234 8.31 -26.76 8.22
CA ILE A 234 8.02 -28.18 7.92
C ILE A 234 9.06 -28.67 6.91
N PRO A 235 10.14 -29.37 7.34
CA PRO A 235 10.97 -30.09 6.39
C PRO A 235 10.10 -31.09 5.62
N PRO A 236 10.36 -31.33 4.33
CA PRO A 236 9.59 -32.28 3.54
C PRO A 236 9.58 -33.64 4.24
N ALA A 237 8.39 -34.25 4.35
CA ALA A 237 8.24 -35.59 4.89
C ALA A 237 9.16 -36.55 4.10
N GLY A 238 10.17 -37.11 4.79
CA GLY A 238 11.07 -38.10 4.22
C GLY A 238 12.55 -37.72 4.08
N THR A 239 13.01 -36.64 4.71
CA THR A 239 14.47 -36.41 4.80
C THR A 239 14.98 -36.99 6.12
N GLU A 240 15.45 -38.23 6.10
CA GLU A 240 16.31 -38.76 7.17
C GLU A 240 17.54 -37.86 7.27
N ILE A 241 17.70 -37.22 8.42
CA ILE A 241 18.94 -36.51 8.74
C ILE A 241 19.86 -37.56 9.33
N ASP A 242 20.77 -38.08 8.51
CA ASP A 242 21.89 -38.88 8.98
C ASP A 242 22.86 -37.91 9.68
N LEU A 243 22.91 -37.98 11.01
CA LEU A 243 23.81 -37.17 11.83
C LEU A 243 25.14 -37.93 11.98
N PRO A 244 26.30 -37.27 11.79
CA PRO A 244 27.61 -37.87 12.05
C PRO A 244 27.89 -38.09 13.55
#